data_AF-A0A6A0A5R8-F1
#
_entry.id   AF-A0A6A0A5R8-F1
#
_cell.length_a   1.000
_cell.length_b   1.000
_cell.length_c   1.000
_cell.angle_alpha   90.00
_cell.angle_beta   90.00
_cell.angle_gamma   90.00
#
_symmetry.space_group_name_H-M   'P 1'
#
loop_
_entity.id
_entity.type
_entity.pdbx_description
1 polymer ?
#
loop_
_entity_poly.entity_id
_entity_poly.type
_entity_poly.pdbx_seq_one_letter_code
_entity_poly.pdbx_strand_id
1 'polypeptide(L)'
;LLPTVAAIKARKEICLANKETLIAGGPFVLPLAKEYGVNILPADSEHSAIFQCMQGLPEGGLRRIILTASGGAFRDWPAEKLKE
;
A
#
# COMPACT_ATOMS: atom_id res chain seq x y z
N LEU A 1 4.80 9.55 9.08
CA LEU A 1 6.04 8.74 9.21
C LEU A 1 6.47 8.49 10.66
N LEU A 2 6.74 9.52 11.48
CA LEU A 2 7.23 9.33 12.86
C LEU A 2 6.39 8.37 13.73
N PRO A 3 5.04 8.40 13.71
CA PRO A 3 4.24 7.43 14.46
C PRO A 3 4.43 5.99 13.99
N THR A 4 4.53 5.76 12.66
CA THR A 4 4.80 4.45 12.07
C THR A 4 6.16 3.91 12.53
N VAL A 5 7.18 4.76 12.56
CA VAL A 5 8.52 4.40 13.05
C VAL A 5 8.50 4.03 14.53
N ALA A 6 7.78 4.80 15.35
CA ALA A 6 7.64 4.49 16.77
C ALA A 6 6.93 3.15 17.01
N ALA A 7 5.86 2.87 16.26
CA ALA A 7 5.14 1.60 16.33
C ALA A 7 6.01 0.41 15.90
N ILE A 8 6.82 0.56 14.84
CA ILE A 8 7.80 -0.46 14.42
C ILE A 8 8.83 -0.72 15.52
N LYS A 9 9.43 0.34 16.09
CA LYS A 9 10.41 0.22 17.19
C LYS A 9 9.81 -0.44 18.45
N ALA A 10 8.52 -0.23 18.67
CA ALA A 10 7.75 -0.88 19.73
C ALA A 10 7.27 -2.30 19.36
N ARG A 11 7.71 -2.86 18.23
CA ARG A 11 7.36 -4.19 17.70
C ARG A 11 5.85 -4.42 17.56
N LYS A 12 5.11 -3.38 17.16
CA LYS A 12 3.68 -3.48 16.86
C LYS A 12 3.49 -3.76 15.39
N GLU A 13 2.61 -4.70 15.06
CA GLU A 13 2.18 -4.89 13.68
C GLU A 13 1.52 -3.63 13.14
N ILE A 14 1.79 -3.32 11.87
CA ILE A 14 1.34 -2.09 11.25
C ILE A 14 0.27 -2.42 10.21
N CYS A 15 -0.97 -2.06 10.50
CA CYS A 15 -2.02 -2.00 9.48
C CYS A 15 -1.93 -0.64 8.78
N LEU A 16 -1.34 -0.61 7.58
CA LEU A 16 -1.00 0.62 6.90
C LEU A 16 -2.08 1.02 5.89
N ALA A 17 -2.85 2.06 6.25
CA ALA A 17 -3.81 2.70 5.35
C ALA A 17 -3.18 3.85 4.52
N ASN A 18 -2.13 4.47 5.06
CA ASN A 18 -1.49 5.63 4.45
C ASN A 18 -0.47 5.19 3.39
N LYS A 19 -0.80 5.37 2.11
CA LYS A 19 0.05 4.95 0.98
C LYS A 19 1.31 5.80 0.83
N GLU A 20 1.25 7.07 1.20
CA GLU A 20 2.34 8.05 1.12
C GLU A 20 3.56 7.63 1.96
N THR A 21 3.32 6.97 3.10
CA THR A 21 4.38 6.48 3.98
C THR A 21 5.30 5.47 3.26
N LEU A 22 4.74 4.59 2.42
CA LEU A 22 5.55 3.66 1.63
C LEU A 22 6.09 4.31 0.34
N ILE A 23 5.33 5.21 -0.29
CA ILE A 23 5.79 5.89 -1.51
C ILE A 23 7.02 6.77 -1.21
N ALA A 24 6.95 7.62 -0.18
CA ALA A 24 8.03 8.55 0.16
C ALA A 24 9.06 7.94 1.12
N GLY A 25 8.63 7.04 2.02
CA GLY A 25 9.45 6.49 3.10
C GLY A 25 9.83 5.02 2.93
N GLY A 26 9.42 4.34 1.85
CA GLY A 26 9.60 2.90 1.65
C GLY A 26 11.04 2.41 1.87
N PRO A 27 12.07 3.03 1.27
CA PRO A 27 13.47 2.64 1.47
C PRO A 27 13.96 2.71 2.91
N PHE A 28 13.29 3.47 3.79
CA PHE A 28 13.61 3.55 5.21
C PHE A 28 12.71 2.66 6.06
N VAL A 29 11.41 2.65 5.79
CA VAL A 29 10.39 1.94 6.58
C VAL A 29 10.52 0.43 6.42
N LEU A 30 10.74 -0.07 5.19
CA LEU A 30 10.79 -1.51 4.92
C LEU A 30 12.00 -2.20 5.58
N PRO A 31 13.24 -1.66 5.48
CA PRO A 31 14.37 -2.23 6.22
C PRO A 31 14.17 -2.18 7.73
N LEU A 32 13.61 -1.08 8.26
CA LEU A 32 13.35 -0.94 9.68
C LEU A 32 12.32 -1.97 10.18
N ALA A 33 11.22 -2.18 9.43
CA ALA A 33 10.24 -3.20 9.78
C ALA A 33 10.86 -4.60 9.78
N LYS A 34 11.72 -4.91 8.80
CA LYS A 34 12.48 -6.16 8.76
C LYS A 34 13.46 -6.31 9.94
N GLU A 35 14.19 -5.25 10.29
CA GLU A 35 15.12 -5.22 11.42
C GLU A 35 14.42 -5.52 12.75
N TYR A 36 13.23 -4.96 12.97
CA TYR A 36 12.46 -5.13 14.20
C TYR A 36 11.50 -6.34 14.17
N GLY A 37 11.46 -7.10 13.06
CA GLY A 37 10.60 -8.27 12.91
C GLY A 37 9.11 -7.95 12.90
N VAL A 38 8.74 -6.80 12.32
CA VAL A 38 7.38 -6.29 12.28
C VAL A 38 6.75 -6.50 10.90
N ASN A 39 5.55 -7.05 10.87
CA ASN A 39 4.76 -7.15 9.65
C ASN A 39 4.06 -5.82 9.33
N ILE A 40 4.02 -5.49 8.04
CA ILE A 40 3.20 -4.40 7.50
C ILE A 40 2.09 -5.04 6.68
N LEU A 41 0.86 -4.85 7.12
CA LEU A 41 -0.35 -5.34 6.48
C LEU A 41 -1.05 -4.18 5.73
N PRO A 42 -1.50 -4.38 4.48
CA PRO A 42 -2.16 -3.33 3.71
C PRO A 42 -3.60 -3.11 4.17
N ALA A 43 -3.95 -1.87 4.52
CA ALA A 43 -5.33 -1.47 4.80
C ALA A 43 -6.00 -0.73 3.63
N ASP A 44 -5.21 -0.22 2.68
CA ASP A 44 -5.73 0.39 1.45
C ASP A 44 -6.46 -0.67 0.60
N SER A 45 -7.60 -0.33 0.01
CA SER A 45 -8.59 -1.31 -0.43
C SER A 45 -8.07 -2.23 -1.54
N GLU A 46 -7.37 -1.66 -2.52
CA GLU A 46 -6.81 -2.38 -3.66
C GLU A 46 -5.62 -3.24 -3.23
N HIS A 47 -4.76 -2.71 -2.36
CA HIS A 47 -3.61 -3.44 -1.82
C HIS A 47 -4.06 -4.59 -0.91
N SER A 48 -5.12 -4.38 -0.12
CA SER A 48 -5.75 -5.41 0.69
C SER A 48 -6.38 -6.50 -0.17
N ALA A 49 -7.07 -6.15 -1.26
CA ALA A 49 -7.61 -7.12 -2.21
C ALA A 49 -6.50 -7.96 -2.85
N ILE A 50 -5.39 -7.33 -3.28
CA ILE A 50 -4.21 -8.05 -3.79
C ILE A 50 -3.66 -9.00 -2.72
N PHE A 51 -3.48 -8.51 -1.49
CA PHE A 51 -2.94 -9.32 -0.39
C PHE A 51 -3.81 -10.56 -0.11
N GLN A 52 -5.13 -10.41 -0.14
CA GLN A 52 -6.08 -11.51 0.02
C GLN A 52 -5.99 -12.52 -1.14
N CYS A 53 -5.95 -12.04 -2.39
CA CYS A 53 -5.82 -12.90 -3.58
C CYS A 53 -4.49 -13.66 -3.65
N MET A 54 -3.43 -13.13 -3.03
CA MET A 54 -2.11 -13.77 -2.98
C MET A 54 -2.02 -14.90 -1.95
N GLN A 55 -2.96 -15.01 -1.01
CA GLN A 55 -2.91 -16.04 0.03
C GLN A 55 -3.03 -17.44 -0.58
N GLY A 56 -2.05 -18.30 -0.31
CA GLY A 56 -2.00 -19.66 -0.86
C GLY A 56 -1.50 -19.76 -2.30
N LEU A 57 -1.09 -18.64 -2.92
CA LEU A 57 -0.45 -18.68 -4.24
C LEU A 57 0.97 -19.26 -4.12
N PRO A 58 1.39 -20.17 -5.01
CA PRO A 58 2.77 -20.68 -4.99
C PRO A 58 3.75 -19.56 -5.33
N GLU A 59 4.99 -19.73 -4.88
CA GLU A 59 6.09 -18.84 -5.25
C GLU A 59 6.22 -18.76 -6.78
N GLY A 60 6.35 -17.55 -7.32
CA GLY A 60 6.35 -17.31 -8.77
C GLY A 60 4.99 -17.44 -9.46
N GLY A 61 3.91 -17.75 -8.74
CA GLY A 61 2.56 -17.86 -9.30
C GLY A 61 1.92 -16.53 -9.74
N LEU A 62 2.48 -15.40 -9.30
CA LEU A 62 1.98 -14.07 -9.66
C LEU A 62 2.39 -13.70 -11.08
N ARG A 63 1.43 -13.69 -12.01
CA ARG A 63 1.65 -13.27 -13.41
C ARG A 63 1.39 -11.78 -13.66
N ARG A 64 0.35 -11.21 -13.04
CA ARG A 64 -0.13 -9.84 -13.30
C ARG A 64 -0.92 -9.33 -12.11
N ILE A 65 -0.80 -8.04 -11.82
CA ILE A 65 -1.69 -7.30 -10.92
C ILE A 65 -2.63 -6.44 -11.77
N ILE A 66 -3.93 -6.46 -11.45
CA ILE A 66 -4.92 -5.54 -12.01
C ILE A 66 -5.28 -4.54 -10.91
N LEU A 67 -4.87 -3.29 -11.08
CA LEU A 67 -5.19 -2.22 -10.14
C LEU A 67 -6.43 -1.48 -10.62
N THR A 68 -7.52 -1.57 -9.85
CA THR A 68 -8.77 -0.89 -10.15
C THR A 68 -8.76 0.55 -9.65
N ALA A 69 -9.52 1.42 -10.31
CA ALA A 69 -9.80 2.76 -9.84
C ALA A 69 -11.26 3.11 -10.18
N SER A 70 -11.92 3.90 -9.34
CA SER A 70 -13.31 4.35 -9.60
C SER A 70 -13.41 5.33 -10.77
N GLY A 71 -12.30 6.01 -11.09
CA GLY A 71 -12.21 7.11 -12.05
C GLY A 71 -12.51 8.50 -11.45
N GLY A 72 -13.04 8.56 -10.22
CA GLY A 72 -13.32 9.83 -9.53
C GLY A 72 -14.43 10.66 -10.17
N ALA A 73 -14.64 11.87 -9.66
CA ALA A 73 -15.75 12.75 -10.07
C ALA A 73 -15.62 13.26 -11.52
N PHE A 74 -14.42 13.24 -12.09
CA PHE A 74 -14.14 13.81 -13.41
C PHE A 74 -13.91 12.75 -14.49
N ARG A 75 -14.22 11.48 -14.21
CA ARG A 75 -14.00 10.36 -15.15
C ARG A 75 -14.57 10.63 -16.54
N ASP A 76 -15.78 11.17 -16.58
CA ASP A 76 -16.56 11.34 -17.80
C ASP A 76 -16.47 12.79 -18.33
N TRP A 77 -15.58 13.62 -17.76
CA TRP A 77 -15.38 14.98 -18.23
C TRP A 77 -14.54 15.01 -19.51
N PRO A 78 -14.88 15.89 -20.48
CA PRO A 78 -13.98 16.20 -21.56
C PRO A 78 -12.70 16.87 -21.02
N ALA A 79 -11.54 16.55 -21.61
CA ALA A 79 -10.24 16.99 -21.11
C ALA A 79 -10.09 18.52 -21.08
N GLU A 80 -10.78 19.22 -21.97
CA GLU A 80 -10.81 20.68 -22.05
C GLU A 80 -11.34 21.30 -20.76
N LYS A 81 -12.31 20.64 -20.11
CA LYS A 81 -12.94 21.10 -18.87
C LYS A 81 -12.06 20.93 -17.64
N LEU A 82 -10.98 20.15 -17.72
CA LEU A 82 -10.04 19.96 -16.60
C LEU A 82 -9.10 21.15 -16.38
N LYS A 83 -9.05 22.10 -17.33
CA LYS A 83 -8.15 23.27 -17.29
C LYS A 83 -8.75 24.47 -16.56
N GLU A 84 -10.07 24.46 -16.35
CA GLU A 84 -10.80 25.47 -15.58
C GLU A 84 -10.69 25.16 -14.07
#